data_AF-A0A2E4QIL2-F1
#
_entry.id   AF-A0A2E4QIL2-F1
#
_cell.length_a   1.000
_cell.length_b   1.000
_cell.length_c   1.000
_cell.angle_alpha   90.00
_cell.angle_beta   90.00
_cell.angle_gamma   90.00
#
_symmetry.space_group_name_H-M   'P 1'
#
loop_
_entity.id
_entity.type
_entity.pdbx_description
1 polymer ?
#
loop_
_entity_poly.entity_id
_entity_poly.type
_entity_poly.pdbx_seq_one_letter_code
_entity_poly.pdbx_strand_id
1 'polypeptide(L)'
;LFGYSLTTDTLQELSNSILAPGHSNEVVSNGNTIWFDCVLSHTGMELCQTDGTVTGTKLTVDLMPGISTSQPRSMAYVDSTLYVLAQGLDDSGTNSGHALWSIEGNTVSLVLDVWTGIGNDSNAGTYGSLTATSSHLLFIADDGQYGHELHQYLRPSIRDQWMIWD
;
A
#
# COMPACT_ATOMS: atom_id res chain seq x y z
N LEU A 1 -4.34 13.44 14.29
CA LEU A 1 -3.17 13.74 13.43
C LEU A 1 -2.98 15.24 13.31
N PHE A 2 -1.79 15.75 13.62
CA PHE A 2 -1.44 17.18 13.51
C PHE A 2 -0.28 17.36 12.52
N GLY A 3 -0.28 18.50 11.84
CA GLY A 3 0.83 18.99 11.03
C GLY A 3 1.42 20.24 11.67
N TYR A 4 2.75 20.36 11.64
CA TYR A 4 3.44 21.54 12.13
C TYR A 4 4.23 22.19 10.99
N SER A 5 4.01 23.49 10.79
CA SER A 5 4.67 24.26 9.75
C SER A 5 5.85 25.03 10.31
N LEU A 6 7.05 24.72 9.84
CA LEU A 6 8.28 25.42 10.24
C LEU A 6 8.35 26.86 9.69
N THR A 7 7.64 27.15 8.60
CA THR A 7 7.67 28.48 7.98
C THR A 7 6.74 29.47 8.68
N THR A 8 5.61 28.98 9.20
CA THR A 8 4.62 29.81 9.91
C THR A 8 4.68 29.65 11.43
N ASP A 9 5.44 28.67 11.94
CA ASP A 9 5.50 28.31 13.36
C ASP A 9 4.10 27.99 13.94
N THR A 10 3.30 27.27 13.16
CA THR A 10 1.91 26.93 13.53
C THR A 10 1.66 25.44 13.53
N LEU A 11 0.97 24.98 14.57
CA LEU A 11 0.40 23.65 14.67
C LEU A 11 -1.04 23.65 14.14
N GLN A 12 -1.37 22.72 13.25
CA GLN A 12 -2.72 22.53 12.72
C GLN A 12 -3.18 21.10 12.95
N GLU A 13 -4.40 20.93 13.47
CA GLU A 13 -5.06 19.62 13.46
C GLU A 13 -5.47 19.26 12.04
N LEU A 14 -4.90 18.19 11.50
CA LEU A 14 -5.20 17.71 10.14
C LEU A 14 -6.37 16.72 10.13
N SER A 15 -6.50 15.94 11.21
CA SER A 15 -7.61 15.00 11.38
C SER A 15 -7.78 14.63 12.85
N ASN A 16 -9.02 14.62 13.32
CA ASN A 16 -9.41 14.08 14.63
C ASN A 16 -9.97 12.65 14.55
N SER A 17 -10.12 12.09 13.34
CA SER A 17 -10.68 10.75 13.10
C SER A 17 -9.61 9.68 12.91
N ILE A 18 -8.41 10.06 12.45
CA ILE A 18 -7.26 9.16 12.35
C ILE A 18 -6.64 9.00 13.73
N LEU A 19 -6.76 7.79 14.28
CA LEU A 19 -6.39 7.46 15.66
C LEU A 19 -4.93 6.99 15.80
N ALA A 20 -4.39 6.32 14.78
CA ALA A 20 -3.04 5.75 14.80
C ALA A 20 -2.31 5.96 13.46
N PRO A 21 -1.87 7.19 13.12
CA PRO A 21 -1.20 7.48 11.86
C PRO A 21 0.24 6.93 11.84
N GLY A 22 0.58 6.12 10.84
CA GLY A 22 1.91 5.56 10.62
C GLY A 22 2.35 4.64 11.76
N HIS A 23 1.45 3.77 12.23
CA HIS A 23 1.68 2.98 13.43
C HIS A 23 2.71 1.87 13.21
N SER A 24 2.68 1.22 12.05
CA SER A 24 3.38 -0.05 11.84
C SER A 24 4.38 -0.01 10.69
N ASN A 25 4.22 0.89 9.72
CA ASN A 25 5.04 0.92 8.51
C ASN A 25 5.77 2.25 8.32
N GLU A 26 6.85 2.18 7.53
CA GLU A 26 7.44 3.38 6.96
C GLU A 26 6.43 4.08 6.03
N VAL A 27 6.45 5.41 6.05
CA VAL A 27 5.61 6.23 5.17
C VAL A 27 6.25 6.34 3.79
N VAL A 28 5.43 6.43 2.74
CA VAL A 28 5.91 6.74 1.39
C VAL A 28 5.40 8.11 0.97
N SER A 29 6.18 8.84 0.18
CA SER A 29 5.78 10.15 -0.32
C SER A 29 6.20 10.35 -1.78
N ASN A 30 5.38 11.10 -2.52
CA ASN A 30 5.74 11.60 -3.84
C ASN A 30 6.16 13.09 -3.82
N GLY A 31 6.39 13.67 -2.63
CA GLY A 31 6.69 15.08 -2.42
C GLY A 31 5.47 15.98 -2.21
N ASN A 32 4.28 15.55 -2.66
CA ASN A 32 3.03 16.29 -2.49
C ASN A 32 2.06 15.59 -1.54
N THR A 33 2.09 14.26 -1.53
CA THR A 33 1.25 13.41 -0.71
C THR A 33 2.13 12.43 0.06
N ILE A 34 1.75 12.16 1.30
CA ILE A 34 2.35 11.13 2.16
C ILE A 34 1.29 10.07 2.37
N TRP A 35 1.64 8.80 2.17
CA TRP A 35 0.83 7.63 2.49
C TRP A 35 1.42 6.86 3.66
N PHE A 36 0.53 6.37 4.52
CA PHE A 36 0.88 5.72 5.78
C PHE A 36 -0.26 4.79 6.22
N ASP A 37 0.05 3.79 7.03
CA ASP A 37 -0.99 2.97 7.66
C ASP A 37 -1.75 3.76 8.72
N CYS A 38 -3.04 3.52 8.89
CA CYS A 38 -3.87 4.28 9.83
C CYS A 38 -5.04 3.47 10.37
N VAL A 39 -5.53 3.83 11.55
CA VAL A 39 -6.78 3.31 12.13
C VAL A 39 -7.80 4.45 12.26
N LEU A 40 -9.05 4.22 11.84
CA LEU A 40 -10.20 5.10 12.07
C LEU A 40 -11.21 4.43 13.02
N SER A 41 -12.23 5.16 13.46
CA SER A 41 -13.26 4.61 14.38
C SER A 41 -14.15 3.53 13.78
N HIS A 42 -14.19 3.43 12.45
CA HIS A 42 -15.04 2.51 11.70
C HIS A 42 -14.25 1.60 10.76
N THR A 43 -12.92 1.63 10.80
CA THR A 43 -12.05 0.72 10.06
C THR A 43 -11.04 0.04 10.99
N GLY A 44 -10.49 -1.10 10.59
CA GLY A 44 -9.21 -1.55 11.15
C GLY A 44 -8.04 -0.71 10.65
N MET A 45 -6.85 -1.30 10.69
CA MET A 45 -5.63 -0.67 10.14
C MET A 45 -5.65 -0.78 8.62
N GLU A 46 -5.75 0.38 7.97
CA GLU A 46 -5.88 0.57 6.53
C GLU A 46 -4.87 1.61 6.03
N LEU A 47 -5.03 2.12 4.80
CA LEU A 47 -4.14 3.13 4.22
C LEU A 47 -4.78 4.51 4.28
N CYS A 48 -4.05 5.48 4.81
CA CYS A 48 -4.40 6.90 4.77
C CYS A 48 -3.41 7.70 3.94
N GLN A 49 -3.81 8.92 3.60
CA GLN A 49 -2.97 9.91 2.94
C GLN A 49 -3.14 11.29 3.57
N THR A 50 -2.14 12.14 3.35
CA THR A 50 -2.18 13.57 3.65
C THR A 50 -1.36 14.37 2.63
N ASP A 51 -1.82 15.55 2.26
CA ASP A 51 -1.05 16.58 1.54
C ASP A 51 -0.62 17.74 2.46
N GLY A 52 -0.75 17.55 3.78
CA GLY A 52 -0.52 18.59 4.78
C GLY A 52 -1.70 19.51 5.04
N THR A 53 -2.85 19.31 4.38
CA THR A 53 -4.10 20.04 4.64
C THR A 53 -5.15 19.17 5.33
N VAL A 54 -6.13 19.80 5.98
CA VAL A 54 -7.26 19.09 6.61
C VAL A 54 -8.04 18.29 5.56
N THR A 55 -8.30 18.86 4.39
CA THR A 55 -9.10 18.23 3.34
C THR A 55 -8.37 17.08 2.64
N GLY A 56 -7.05 17.21 2.45
CA GLY A 56 -6.24 16.14 1.85
C GLY A 56 -5.87 15.02 2.83
N THR A 57 -6.14 15.19 4.12
CA THR A 57 -5.91 14.18 5.16
C THR A 57 -7.12 13.27 5.32
N LYS A 58 -7.03 12.05 4.78
CA LYS A 58 -8.16 11.11 4.72
C LYS A 58 -7.71 9.67 4.52
N LEU A 59 -8.67 8.74 4.66
CA LEU A 59 -8.52 7.36 4.21
C LEU A 59 -8.26 7.34 2.70
N THR A 60 -7.21 6.66 2.28
CA THR A 60 -6.87 6.41 0.86
C THR A 60 -7.74 5.30 0.32
N VAL A 61 -7.75 4.17 1.03
CA VAL A 61 -8.52 2.98 0.68
C VAL A 61 -8.82 2.16 1.94
N ASP A 62 -10.00 1.54 1.96
CA ASP A 62 -10.37 0.46 2.88
C ASP A 62 -10.21 -0.86 2.12
N LEU A 63 -9.04 -1.51 2.23
CA LEU A 63 -8.78 -2.76 1.50
C LEU A 63 -9.51 -3.95 2.12
N MET A 64 -9.75 -3.88 3.44
CA MET A 64 -10.48 -4.88 4.21
C MET A 64 -11.73 -4.23 4.86
N PRO A 65 -12.84 -4.11 4.13
CA PRO A 65 -14.00 -3.33 4.54
C PRO A 65 -14.47 -3.54 5.98
N GLY A 66 -14.69 -2.44 6.67
CA GLY A 66 -15.17 -2.42 8.06
C GLY A 66 -14.05 -2.58 9.07
N ILE A 67 -14.32 -3.20 10.22
CA ILE A 67 -13.36 -3.26 11.35
C ILE A 67 -12.20 -4.26 11.14
N SER A 68 -12.16 -4.94 10.00
CA SER A 68 -11.05 -5.80 9.61
C SER A 68 -9.83 -4.96 9.26
N THR A 69 -8.66 -5.57 9.25
CA THR A 69 -7.38 -4.89 9.00
C THR A 69 -6.72 -5.44 7.75
N SER A 70 -6.28 -4.57 6.86
CA SER A 70 -5.46 -4.93 5.71
C SER A 70 -4.00 -5.19 6.06
N GLN A 71 -3.56 -4.90 7.28
CA GLN A 71 -2.19 -5.12 7.75
C GLN A 71 -1.12 -4.77 6.69
N PRO A 72 -1.05 -3.51 6.22
CA PRO A 72 -0.03 -3.11 5.26
C PRO A 72 1.36 -3.43 5.83
N ARG A 73 2.28 -3.91 4.99
CA ARG A 73 3.66 -4.27 5.41
C ARG A 73 4.74 -3.49 4.69
N SER A 74 4.47 -3.06 3.46
CA SER A 74 5.41 -2.28 2.68
C SER A 74 4.70 -1.55 1.55
N MET A 75 5.19 -0.37 1.21
CA MET A 75 4.63 0.51 0.19
C MET A 75 5.71 1.03 -0.73
N ALA A 76 5.37 1.23 -2.00
CA ALA A 76 6.20 1.91 -2.97
C ALA A 76 5.34 2.78 -3.87
N TYR A 77 5.73 4.04 -4.07
CA TYR A 77 5.08 4.93 -5.04
C TYR A 77 5.94 5.09 -6.28
N VAL A 78 5.41 4.70 -7.44
CA VAL A 78 6.14 4.81 -8.72
C VAL A 78 5.15 4.94 -9.87
N ASP A 79 5.52 5.74 -10.88
CA ASP A 79 4.71 5.98 -12.10
C ASP A 79 3.25 6.35 -11.79
N SER A 80 3.05 7.21 -10.79
CA SER A 80 1.72 7.65 -10.31
C SER A 80 0.85 6.58 -9.64
N THR A 81 1.39 5.39 -9.39
CA THR A 81 0.71 4.29 -8.70
C THR A 81 1.33 4.05 -7.33
N LEU A 82 0.49 3.92 -6.30
CA LEU A 82 0.89 3.39 -5.01
C LEU A 82 0.74 1.86 -5.03
N TYR A 83 1.83 1.15 -4.80
CA TYR A 83 1.82 -0.29 -4.61
C TYR A 83 1.95 -0.60 -3.13
N VAL A 84 1.20 -1.59 -2.65
CA VAL A 84 1.22 -2.02 -1.25
C VAL A 84 1.19 -3.54 -1.14
N LEU A 85 1.97 -4.08 -0.20
CA LEU A 85 1.83 -5.45 0.28
C LEU A 85 0.89 -5.44 1.48
N ALA A 86 -0.31 -5.98 1.31
CA ALA A 86 -1.39 -5.93 2.29
C ALA A 86 -2.39 -7.06 2.03
N GLN A 87 -3.22 -7.38 3.03
CA GLN A 87 -4.45 -8.14 2.84
C GLN A 87 -5.51 -7.26 2.18
N GLY A 88 -6.44 -7.88 1.47
CA GLY A 88 -7.56 -7.19 0.84
C GLY A 88 -8.57 -8.16 0.26
N LEU A 89 -9.74 -7.63 -0.12
CA LEU A 89 -10.74 -8.38 -0.87
C LEU A 89 -10.56 -8.16 -2.36
N ASP A 90 -10.44 -9.23 -3.13
CA ASP A 90 -10.44 -9.14 -4.60
C ASP A 90 -11.85 -8.85 -5.16
N ASP A 91 -11.99 -8.76 -6.48
CA ASP A 91 -13.27 -8.49 -7.15
C ASP A 91 -14.35 -9.56 -6.88
N SER A 92 -13.95 -10.76 -6.43
CA SER A 92 -14.87 -11.82 -6.02
C SER A 92 -15.27 -11.74 -4.54
N GLY A 93 -14.67 -10.83 -3.77
CA GLY A 93 -14.82 -10.71 -2.33
C GLY A 93 -13.94 -11.69 -1.54
N THR A 94 -12.92 -12.28 -2.15
CA THR A 94 -12.02 -13.26 -1.53
C THR A 94 -10.81 -12.56 -0.90
N ASN A 95 -10.47 -12.92 0.34
CA ASN A 95 -9.18 -12.60 0.95
C ASN A 95 -8.27 -13.83 0.89
N SER A 96 -7.16 -13.72 0.16
CA SER A 96 -6.09 -14.73 0.06
C SER A 96 -4.84 -14.36 0.87
N GLY A 97 -5.03 -13.51 1.88
CA GLY A 97 -3.96 -13.02 2.74
C GLY A 97 -3.17 -11.90 2.08
N HIS A 98 -1.89 -11.77 2.45
CA HIS A 98 -1.06 -10.67 1.94
C HIS A 98 -0.77 -10.86 0.45
N ALA A 99 -1.06 -9.83 -0.33
CA ALA A 99 -0.84 -9.81 -1.77
C ALA A 99 -0.32 -8.44 -2.20
N LEU A 100 0.11 -8.34 -3.45
CA LEU A 100 0.50 -7.07 -4.06
C LEU A 100 -0.74 -6.39 -4.64
N TRP A 101 -1.03 -5.19 -4.14
CA TRP A 101 -2.13 -4.33 -4.58
C TRP A 101 -1.59 -3.05 -5.22
N SER A 102 -2.34 -2.52 -6.19
CA SER A 102 -2.10 -1.20 -6.77
C SER A 102 -3.27 -0.27 -6.47
N ILE A 103 -2.95 0.99 -6.18
CA ILE A 103 -3.88 2.07 -5.92
C ILE A 103 -3.51 3.22 -6.87
N GLU A 104 -4.38 3.52 -7.82
CA GLU A 104 -4.25 4.62 -8.77
C GLU A 104 -5.45 5.56 -8.62
N GLY A 105 -5.23 6.69 -7.95
CA GLY A 105 -6.33 7.56 -7.53
C GLY A 105 -7.28 6.82 -6.59
N ASN A 106 -8.51 6.55 -7.05
CA ASN A 106 -9.52 5.78 -6.29
C ASN A 106 -9.67 4.34 -6.81
N THR A 107 -8.91 3.95 -7.82
CA THR A 107 -8.97 2.60 -8.39
C THR A 107 -8.01 1.69 -7.63
N VAL A 108 -8.53 0.57 -7.16
CA VAL A 108 -7.77 -0.46 -6.45
C VAL A 108 -7.77 -1.71 -7.32
N SER A 109 -6.64 -2.39 -7.40
CA SER A 109 -6.55 -3.66 -8.14
C SER A 109 -5.58 -4.62 -7.48
N LEU A 110 -5.97 -5.89 -7.44
CA LEU A 110 -5.06 -6.99 -7.11
C LEU A 110 -4.08 -7.14 -8.27
N VAL A 111 -2.79 -6.94 -8.00
CA VAL A 111 -1.72 -7.02 -9.00
C VAL A 111 -1.19 -8.43 -9.09
N LEU A 112 -0.87 -9.02 -7.94
CA LEU A 112 -0.34 -10.36 -7.83
C LEU A 112 -0.69 -10.96 -6.47
N ASP A 113 -1.43 -12.06 -6.51
CA ASP A 113 -1.57 -12.99 -5.40
C ASP A 113 -0.69 -14.20 -5.68
N VAL A 114 0.31 -14.39 -4.82
CA VAL A 114 1.33 -15.44 -4.96
C VAL A 114 0.78 -16.79 -4.50
N TRP A 115 -0.14 -16.82 -3.52
CA TRP A 115 -0.71 -18.05 -2.98
C TRP A 115 -2.24 -17.98 -2.93
N THR A 116 -2.84 -18.20 -4.10
CA THR A 116 -4.29 -18.02 -4.30
C THR A 116 -5.16 -19.00 -3.54
N GLY A 117 -6.31 -18.53 -3.04
CA GLY A 117 -7.35 -19.37 -2.44
C GLY A 117 -7.82 -18.85 -1.08
N ILE A 118 -9.01 -19.29 -0.66
CA ILE A 118 -9.60 -18.89 0.63
C ILE A 118 -8.78 -19.48 1.78
N GLY A 119 -8.36 -18.63 2.72
CA GLY A 119 -7.63 -19.03 3.92
C GLY A 119 -6.14 -19.27 3.71
N ASN A 120 -5.63 -19.01 2.50
CA ASN A 120 -4.19 -18.93 2.26
C ASN A 120 -3.66 -17.56 2.72
N ASP A 121 -2.35 -17.50 2.95
CA ASP A 121 -1.63 -16.25 3.15
C ASP A 121 -0.19 -16.41 2.69
N SER A 122 0.17 -15.74 1.59
CA SER A 122 1.54 -15.75 1.07
C SER A 122 2.55 -15.14 2.04
N ASN A 123 2.10 -14.46 3.10
CA ASN A 123 2.95 -13.72 4.02
C ASN A 123 3.88 -12.73 3.28
N ALA A 124 3.44 -12.20 2.14
CA ALA A 124 4.19 -11.22 1.37
C ALA A 124 4.64 -10.05 2.24
N GLY A 125 5.92 -9.69 2.13
CA GLY A 125 6.50 -8.59 2.90
C GLY A 125 6.77 -8.89 4.39
N THR A 126 6.66 -10.15 4.84
CA THR A 126 7.19 -10.54 6.17
C THR A 126 8.71 -10.36 6.22
N TYR A 127 9.39 -10.67 5.12
CA TYR A 127 10.83 -10.50 4.97
C TYR A 127 11.13 -9.48 3.88
N GLY A 128 12.08 -8.58 4.16
CA GLY A 128 12.44 -7.51 3.24
C GLY A 128 11.32 -6.49 3.05
N SER A 129 11.45 -5.67 2.00
CA SER A 129 10.51 -4.61 1.68
C SER A 129 10.14 -4.66 0.20
N LEU A 130 8.99 -4.08 -0.15
CA LEU A 130 8.60 -3.87 -1.53
C LEU A 130 9.57 -2.88 -2.17
N THR A 131 10.33 -3.34 -3.15
CA THR A 131 11.32 -2.53 -3.86
C THR A 131 10.86 -2.24 -5.26
N ALA A 132 10.70 -0.96 -5.59
CA ALA A 132 10.46 -0.50 -6.95
C ALA A 132 11.79 -0.17 -7.64
N THR A 133 12.00 -0.71 -8.83
CA THR A 133 13.13 -0.39 -9.72
C THR A 133 12.67 0.52 -10.86
N SER A 134 13.45 0.68 -11.93
CA SER A 134 12.95 1.36 -13.13
C SER A 134 11.85 0.56 -13.84
N SER A 135 11.75 -0.75 -13.63
CA SER A 135 10.84 -1.62 -14.39
C SER A 135 10.07 -2.67 -13.61
N HIS A 136 10.61 -3.12 -12.50
CA HIS A 136 10.03 -4.20 -11.69
C HIS A 136 9.66 -3.71 -10.30
N LEU A 137 8.66 -4.38 -9.73
CA LEU A 137 8.48 -4.49 -8.29
C LEU A 137 9.08 -5.81 -7.84
N LEU A 138 9.84 -5.80 -6.76
CA LEU A 138 10.44 -6.98 -6.15
C LEU A 138 10.01 -7.08 -4.69
N PHE A 139 9.65 -8.29 -4.26
CA PHE A 139 9.29 -8.57 -2.87
C PHE A 139 9.43 -10.06 -2.56
N ILE A 140 9.44 -10.40 -1.27
CA ILE A 140 9.49 -11.79 -0.82
C ILE A 140 8.10 -12.24 -0.39
N ALA A 141 7.69 -13.43 -0.84
CA ALA A 141 6.41 -14.06 -0.51
C ALA A 141 6.50 -15.59 -0.61
N ASP A 142 5.61 -16.28 0.09
CA ASP A 142 5.41 -17.73 0.08
C ASP A 142 4.42 -18.14 -1.00
N ASP A 143 4.78 -19.10 -1.84
CA ASP A 143 3.92 -19.65 -2.90
C ASP A 143 3.07 -20.86 -2.44
N GLY A 144 3.22 -21.27 -1.18
CA GLY A 144 2.55 -22.42 -0.60
C GLY A 144 3.18 -23.76 -0.97
N GLN A 145 4.28 -23.78 -1.73
CA GLN A 145 4.96 -25.00 -2.17
C GLN A 145 6.43 -25.05 -1.74
N TYR A 146 7.17 -23.95 -1.92
CA TYR A 146 8.61 -23.88 -1.70
C TYR A 146 9.02 -22.92 -0.59
N GLY A 147 8.04 -22.29 0.06
CA GLY A 147 8.27 -21.32 1.12
C GLY A 147 8.52 -19.93 0.54
N HIS A 148 9.19 -19.07 1.32
CA HIS A 148 9.39 -17.67 0.94
C HIS A 148 10.48 -17.50 -0.14
N GLU A 149 10.10 -16.92 -1.27
CA GLU A 149 10.94 -16.73 -2.46
C GLU A 149 10.95 -15.25 -2.91
N LEU A 150 11.92 -14.89 -3.76
CA LEU A 150 11.94 -13.57 -4.40
C LEU A 150 11.02 -13.56 -5.62
N HIS A 151 9.99 -12.71 -5.59
CA HIS A 151 9.05 -12.49 -6.68
C HIS A 151 9.37 -11.18 -7.39
N GLN A 152 9.16 -11.17 -8.72
CA GLN A 152 9.30 -9.98 -9.55
C GLN A 152 8.04 -9.76 -10.38
N TYR A 153 7.58 -8.51 -10.44
CA TYR A 153 6.45 -8.10 -11.25
C TYR A 153 6.84 -6.96 -12.18
N LEU A 154 6.69 -7.17 -13.49
CA LEU A 154 6.94 -6.14 -14.51
C LEU A 154 5.78 -5.12 -14.51
N ARG A 155 6.10 -3.84 -14.28
CA ARG A 155 5.08 -2.80 -14.16
C ARG A 155 4.39 -2.50 -15.50
N PRO A 156 3.06 -2.24 -15.51
CA PRO A 156 2.30 -1.98 -16.74
C PRO A 156 2.75 -0.77 -17.54
N SER A 157 3.32 0.27 -16.89
CA SER A 157 3.81 1.51 -17.52
C SER A 157 4.86 1.30 -18.62
N ILE A 158 5.40 0.08 -18.74
CA ILE A 158 6.49 -0.28 -19.67
C ILE A 158 6.00 -1.22 -20.79
N ARG A 159 4.73 -1.62 -20.80
CA ARG A 159 4.21 -2.57 -21.80
C ARG A 159 4.21 -2.04 -23.24
N ASP A 160 4.29 -0.73 -23.43
CA ASP A 160 4.29 -0.06 -24.75
C ASP A 160 5.61 0.67 -25.09
N GLN A 161 6.69 0.42 -24.34
CA GLN A 161 8.01 0.95 -24.66
C GLN A 161 8.83 -0.06 -25.47
N TRP A 162 9.47 0.41 -26.54
CA TRP A 162 10.38 -0.43 -27.33
C TRP A 162 11.57 -0.84 -26.45
N MET A 163 11.77 -2.15 -26.26
CA MET A 163 13.07 -2.66 -25.82
C MET A 163 14.07 -2.47 -26.95
N ILE A 164 14.84 -1.38 -26.91
CA ILE A 164 16.03 -1.25 -27.74
C ILE A 164 17.13 -2.05 -27.03
N TRP A 165 17.49 -3.18 -27.60
CA TRP A 165 18.74 -3.86 -27.28
C TRP A 165 19.84 -3.19 -28.10
N ASP A 166 20.83 -2.63 -27.41
CA ASP A 166 22.14 -2.31 -27.97
C ASP A 166 23.07 -3.53 -28.05
#